data_AF-A0A369HC43-F1
#
_entry.id   AF-A0A369HC43-F1
#
_cell.length_a   1.000
_cell.length_b   1.000
_cell.length_c   1.000
_cell.angle_alpha   90.00
_cell.angle_beta   90.00
_cell.angle_gamma   90.00
#
_symmetry.space_group_name_H-M   'P 1'
#
loop_
_entity.id
_entity.type
_entity.pdbx_description
1 polymer ?
#
loop_
_entity_poly.entity_id
_entity_poly.type
_entity_poly.pdbx_seq_one_letter_code
_entity_poly.pdbx_strand_id
1 'polypeptide(L)'
;MTPWWCAAGLAWSRLRLALALFALSTCRVEALLTPSSDAGSRTRREMALPSPFDDGPPSLFQGAGTDDRCVTFMSNLLSDGTFKNCHPVSMLLQTSTALFEAEKQSTSLVRVLDAACSVDVSVCADYLTKAAERLGDRANCRAELDQGQPRVIQAQRGLRAYRTLYAASCLEEGGVYCFARSVSNMSDPSNSYLYFIPLGMALPGGSTPSCNGCTRDIMNIYHASTANRGRLVSEKYAEAAQQINVVCGPDFVNATLPRPESAAPAAGGRCRRVVAVAAVVMFALTL
;
A
#
# COMPACT_ATOMS: atom_id res chain seq x y z
N MET A 1 -61.40 -18.75 -16.99
CA MET A 1 -60.44 -18.90 -18.12
C MET A 1 -59.26 -19.69 -17.58
N THR A 2 -59.09 -20.90 -18.09
CA THR A 2 -58.30 -21.99 -17.51
C THR A 2 -56.79 -21.89 -17.81
N PRO A 3 -55.93 -22.37 -16.90
CA PRO A 3 -54.47 -22.42 -17.05
C PRO A 3 -53.98 -23.76 -17.64
N TRP A 4 -52.82 -23.73 -18.30
CA TRP A 4 -52.11 -24.93 -18.76
C TRP A 4 -51.03 -25.35 -17.77
N TRP A 5 -51.20 -26.57 -17.24
CA TRP A 5 -50.16 -27.42 -16.67
C TRP A 5 -50.06 -28.66 -17.57
N CYS A 6 -48.83 -29.15 -17.80
CA CYS A 6 -48.44 -30.57 -17.75
C CYS A 6 -47.09 -30.79 -18.45
N ALA A 7 -46.09 -31.29 -17.70
CA ALA A 7 -45.42 -32.55 -18.00
C ALA A 7 -44.37 -32.89 -16.91
N ALA A 8 -44.69 -33.92 -16.12
CA ALA A 8 -43.77 -34.75 -15.33
C ALA A 8 -42.90 -35.63 -16.27
N GLY A 9 -41.85 -36.36 -15.89
CA GLY A 9 -41.23 -36.75 -14.62
C GLY A 9 -40.33 -38.00 -14.86
N LEU A 10 -39.51 -38.36 -13.86
CA LEU A 10 -38.88 -39.68 -13.55
C LEU A 10 -37.93 -40.32 -14.59
N ALA A 11 -36.63 -40.50 -14.34
CA ALA A 11 -35.92 -41.39 -13.40
C ALA A 11 -35.85 -42.89 -13.82
N TRP A 12 -34.62 -43.43 -13.75
CA TRP A 12 -34.17 -44.84 -13.61
C TRP A 12 -33.78 -45.73 -14.83
N SER A 13 -32.47 -46.03 -14.84
CA SER A 13 -31.85 -47.37 -14.84
C SER A 13 -31.83 -48.28 -16.09
N ARG A 14 -30.57 -48.53 -16.52
CA ARG A 14 -29.89 -49.83 -16.72
C ARG A 14 -29.91 -50.53 -18.09
N LEU A 15 -28.66 -50.87 -18.49
CA LEU A 15 -28.19 -52.13 -19.11
C LEU A 15 -28.44 -52.41 -20.60
N ARG A 16 -27.34 -52.51 -21.36
CA ARG A 16 -26.85 -53.68 -22.15
C ARG A 16 -25.79 -53.18 -23.16
N LEU A 17 -24.52 -53.57 -23.06
CA LEU A 17 -23.87 -54.85 -23.40
C LEU A 17 -23.10 -54.69 -24.73
N ALA A 18 -21.76 -54.74 -24.69
CA ALA A 18 -20.93 -55.16 -25.82
C ALA A 18 -19.63 -55.81 -25.31
N LEU A 19 -19.49 -57.08 -25.71
CA LEU A 19 -18.39 -58.05 -25.57
C LEU A 19 -17.09 -57.57 -26.27
N ALA A 20 -15.89 -58.13 -26.11
CA ALA A 20 -15.25 -59.09 -25.21
C ALA A 20 -13.74 -59.18 -25.57
N LEU A 21 -12.98 -59.94 -24.75
CA LEU A 21 -11.68 -60.60 -25.03
C LEU A 21 -10.41 -59.72 -25.05
N PHE A 22 -9.50 -59.94 -24.08
CA PHE A 22 -8.18 -60.54 -24.32
C PHE A 22 -7.48 -60.89 -22.98
N ALA A 23 -6.71 -61.97 -23.01
CA ALA A 23 -6.20 -62.70 -21.87
C ALA A 23 -4.76 -62.31 -21.45
N LEU A 24 -4.46 -62.57 -20.17
CA LEU A 24 -3.16 -62.93 -19.56
C LEU A 24 -1.88 -62.17 -19.99
N SER A 25 -1.34 -61.36 -19.07
CA SER A 25 0.10 -61.38 -18.71
C SER A 25 0.36 -60.53 -17.47
N THR A 26 0.62 -61.20 -16.35
CA THR A 26 1.21 -60.57 -15.16
C THR A 26 2.71 -60.45 -15.37
N CYS A 27 3.22 -59.22 -15.47
CA CYS A 27 4.64 -58.94 -15.24
C CYS A 27 4.74 -58.13 -13.94
N ARG A 28 5.19 -58.77 -12.86
CA ARG A 28 5.58 -58.08 -11.62
C ARG A 28 6.85 -57.30 -11.92
N VAL A 29 6.79 -55.98 -11.77
CA VAL A 29 7.99 -55.14 -11.69
C VAL A 29 8.23 -54.87 -10.21
N GLU A 30 9.17 -55.60 -9.62
CA GLU A 30 9.68 -55.35 -8.27
C GLU A 30 10.54 -54.09 -8.34
N ALA A 31 9.97 -52.94 -7.98
CA ALA A 31 10.75 -51.72 -7.82
C ALA A 31 11.45 -51.75 -6.46
N LEU A 32 12.78 -51.91 -6.50
CA LEU A 32 13.70 -51.71 -5.38
C LEU A 32 13.53 -50.28 -4.84
N LEU A 33 12.81 -50.14 -3.72
CA LEU A 33 12.78 -48.92 -2.94
C LEU A 33 14.13 -48.74 -2.27
N THR A 34 14.96 -47.86 -2.83
CA THR A 34 16.04 -47.22 -2.09
C THR A 34 15.40 -46.24 -1.10
N PRO A 35 15.65 -46.35 0.21
CA PRO A 35 15.15 -45.37 1.17
C PRO A 35 16.02 -44.11 1.04
N SER A 36 15.56 -43.16 0.23
CA SER A 36 16.03 -41.78 0.38
C SER A 36 15.52 -41.30 1.72
N SER A 37 16.48 -41.00 2.61
CA SER A 37 16.23 -40.32 3.87
C SER A 37 15.77 -38.90 3.56
N ASP A 38 14.50 -38.74 3.21
CA ASP A 38 13.86 -37.44 3.14
C ASP A 38 13.53 -37.04 4.57
N ALA A 39 14.55 -36.49 5.24
CA ALA A 39 14.39 -35.77 6.48
C ALA A 39 13.36 -34.67 6.21
N GLY A 40 12.16 -34.86 6.76
CA GLY A 40 11.03 -33.95 6.57
C GLY A 40 11.44 -32.52 6.82
N SER A 41 11.74 -31.80 5.74
CA SER A 41 11.84 -30.36 5.76
C SER A 41 10.42 -29.84 5.89
N ARG A 42 9.99 -29.59 7.12
CA ARG A 42 8.98 -28.58 7.40
C ARG A 42 9.57 -27.22 7.06
N THR A 43 9.88 -26.98 5.79
CA THR A 43 9.88 -25.63 5.26
C THR A 43 8.41 -25.24 5.28
N ARG A 44 7.96 -24.63 6.39
CA ARG A 44 6.81 -23.72 6.35
C ARG A 44 7.04 -22.92 5.08
N ARG A 45 6.23 -23.12 4.04
CA ARG A 45 6.34 -22.36 2.79
C ARG A 45 6.17 -20.91 3.23
N GLU A 46 7.29 -20.24 3.44
CA GLU A 46 7.32 -18.85 3.83
C GLU A 46 6.77 -18.14 2.61
N MET A 47 5.49 -17.79 2.70
CA MET A 47 4.83 -17.09 1.61
C MET A 47 5.61 -15.80 1.44
N ALA A 48 6.21 -15.63 0.27
CA ALA A 48 7.00 -14.44 -0.01
C ALA A 48 6.15 -13.21 0.30
N LEU A 49 6.73 -12.24 1.01
CA LEU A 49 6.03 -11.01 1.33
C LEU A 49 5.63 -10.28 0.04
N PRO A 50 4.45 -9.63 0.00
CA PRO A 50 4.00 -8.90 -1.18
C PRO A 50 4.97 -7.80 -1.58
N SER A 51 5.03 -7.52 -2.88
CA SER A 51 5.80 -6.41 -3.45
C SER A 51 4.90 -5.48 -4.27
N PRO A 52 5.13 -4.16 -4.27
CA PRO A 52 4.37 -3.25 -5.12
C PRO A 52 4.55 -3.58 -6.60
N PHE A 53 3.47 -3.46 -7.38
CA PHE A 53 3.46 -3.72 -8.83
C PHE A 53 3.91 -5.15 -9.20
N ASP A 54 3.50 -6.15 -8.42
CA ASP A 54 3.74 -7.57 -8.69
C ASP A 54 2.84 -8.15 -9.81
N ASP A 55 2.01 -7.31 -10.41
CA ASP A 55 0.96 -7.66 -11.37
C ASP A 55 1.36 -7.45 -12.84
N GLY A 56 2.58 -6.98 -13.11
CA GLY A 56 3.04 -6.78 -14.48
C GLY A 56 4.50 -6.37 -14.65
N PRO A 57 5.00 -6.37 -15.90
CA PRO A 57 6.39 -6.01 -16.19
C PRO A 57 6.64 -4.50 -16.04
N PRO A 58 7.89 -4.07 -15.80
CA PRO A 58 8.25 -2.66 -15.69
C PRO A 58 7.92 -1.80 -16.92
N SER A 59 7.79 -2.40 -18.10
CA SER A 59 7.37 -1.68 -19.32
C SER A 59 6.01 -0.99 -19.18
N LEU A 60 5.16 -1.43 -18.24
CA LEU A 60 3.89 -0.78 -17.96
C LEU A 60 4.02 0.59 -17.28
N PHE A 61 5.22 1.01 -16.84
CA PHE A 61 5.46 2.36 -16.36
C PHE A 61 5.69 3.37 -17.48
N GLN A 62 5.94 2.92 -18.71
CA GLN A 62 6.26 3.80 -19.83
C GLN A 62 5.02 4.60 -20.29
N GLY A 63 5.23 5.89 -20.59
CA GLY A 63 4.23 6.75 -21.22
C GLY A 63 4.26 6.66 -22.74
N ALA A 64 3.17 7.07 -23.39
CA ALA A 64 3.13 7.08 -24.85
C ALA A 64 4.16 8.06 -25.43
N GLY A 65 5.05 7.58 -26.30
CA GLY A 65 6.09 8.41 -26.93
C GLY A 65 7.19 8.89 -25.97
N THR A 66 7.35 8.25 -24.81
CA THR A 66 8.42 8.53 -23.84
C THR A 66 9.61 7.58 -24.02
N ASP A 67 10.78 7.97 -23.50
CA ASP A 67 11.96 7.08 -23.43
C ASP A 67 11.86 6.10 -22.25
N ASP A 68 12.93 5.36 -21.97
CA ASP A 68 12.94 4.30 -20.94
C ASP A 68 13.32 4.78 -19.54
N ARG A 69 13.57 6.08 -19.34
CA ARG A 69 14.06 6.63 -18.05
C ARG A 69 13.16 6.28 -16.88
N CYS A 70 11.84 6.39 -17.05
CA CYS A 70 10.92 6.05 -15.98
C CYS A 70 10.90 4.55 -15.70
N VAL A 71 10.93 3.72 -16.75
CA VAL A 71 10.99 2.26 -16.62
C VAL A 71 12.25 1.83 -15.88
N THR A 72 13.41 2.44 -16.20
CA THR A 72 14.68 2.20 -15.51
C THR A 72 14.62 2.64 -14.06
N PHE A 73 14.12 3.86 -13.78
CA PHE A 73 13.99 4.37 -12.43
C PHE A 73 13.11 3.46 -11.56
N MET A 74 11.92 3.09 -12.05
CA MET A 74 10.99 2.24 -11.33
C MET A 74 11.56 0.84 -11.10
N SER A 75 12.24 0.27 -12.10
CA SER A 75 12.91 -1.04 -11.96
C SER A 75 14.00 -1.01 -10.88
N ASN A 76 14.81 0.05 -10.85
CA ASN A 76 15.84 0.24 -9.84
C ASN A 76 15.24 0.46 -8.45
N LEU A 77 14.18 1.26 -8.34
CA LEU A 77 13.49 1.50 -7.07
C LEU A 77 12.89 0.21 -6.51
N LEU A 78 12.16 -0.56 -7.33
CA LEU A 78 11.49 -1.79 -6.91
C LEU A 78 12.47 -2.93 -6.60
N SER A 79 13.69 -2.88 -7.17
CA SER A 79 14.73 -3.87 -6.89
C SER A 79 15.63 -3.51 -5.71
N ASP A 80 15.66 -2.24 -5.29
CA ASP A 80 16.49 -1.71 -4.21
C ASP A 80 16.21 -2.40 -2.86
N GLY A 81 17.29 -2.76 -2.15
CA GLY A 81 17.20 -3.47 -0.87
C GLY A 81 16.58 -2.64 0.25
N THR A 82 16.89 -1.33 0.29
CA THR A 82 16.29 -0.41 1.28
C THR A 82 14.79 -0.30 1.05
N PHE A 83 14.38 -0.16 -0.21
CA PHE A 83 12.97 -0.12 -0.59
C PHE A 83 12.21 -1.38 -0.13
N LYS A 84 12.75 -2.56 -0.43
CA LYS A 84 12.14 -3.85 -0.07
C LYS A 84 12.02 -4.04 1.43
N ASN A 85 13.05 -3.68 2.19
CA ASN A 85 13.09 -3.80 3.65
C ASN A 85 12.10 -2.85 4.35
N CYS A 86 11.62 -1.81 3.67
CA CYS A 86 10.63 -0.89 4.22
C CYS A 86 9.18 -1.37 4.10
N HIS A 87 8.94 -2.48 3.38
CA HIS A 87 7.63 -3.11 3.21
C HIS A 87 6.47 -2.11 3.05
N PRO A 88 6.50 -1.24 2.03
CA PRO A 88 5.64 -0.06 1.98
C PRO A 88 4.18 -0.43 1.69
N VAL A 89 3.39 -0.69 2.74
CA VAL A 89 1.93 -0.97 2.67
C VAL A 89 1.22 0.07 1.79
N SER A 90 1.58 1.34 1.95
CA SER A 90 1.11 2.45 1.11
C SER A 90 1.19 2.23 -0.41
N MET A 91 2.19 1.49 -0.89
CA MET A 91 2.35 1.16 -2.30
C MET A 91 1.65 -0.15 -2.66
N LEU A 92 1.53 -1.07 -1.71
CA LEU A 92 0.86 -2.37 -1.92
C LEU A 92 -0.66 -2.21 -2.14
N LEU A 93 -1.31 -1.30 -1.40
CA LEU A 93 -2.77 -1.16 -1.34
C LEU A 93 -3.49 -1.02 -2.71
N GLN A 94 -2.81 -0.52 -3.74
CA GLN A 94 -3.39 -0.36 -5.08
C GLN A 94 -2.74 -1.23 -6.15
N THR A 95 -1.62 -1.89 -5.84
CA THR A 95 -0.70 -2.39 -6.88
C THR A 95 -0.21 -3.81 -6.66
N SER A 96 -0.51 -4.42 -5.50
CA SER A 96 -0.02 -5.75 -5.16
C SER A 96 -1.15 -6.77 -5.13
N THR A 97 -1.13 -7.64 -6.13
CA THR A 97 -1.94 -8.86 -6.20
C THR A 97 -1.63 -9.76 -5.01
N ALA A 98 -0.35 -9.89 -4.60
CA ALA A 98 0.01 -10.72 -3.46
C ALA A 98 -0.57 -10.18 -2.13
N LEU A 99 -0.66 -8.85 -1.95
CA LEU A 99 -1.37 -8.28 -0.81
C LEU A 99 -2.86 -8.62 -0.87
N PHE A 100 -3.50 -8.45 -2.03
CA PHE A 100 -4.93 -8.77 -2.19
C PHE A 100 -5.24 -10.26 -1.95
N GLU A 101 -4.32 -11.17 -2.28
CA GLU A 101 -4.43 -12.58 -1.90
C GLU A 101 -4.21 -12.79 -0.38
N ALA A 102 -3.27 -12.07 0.22
CA ALA A 102 -3.03 -12.12 1.66
C ALA A 102 -4.25 -11.61 2.47
N GLU A 103 -4.97 -10.60 2.00
CA GLU A 103 -6.18 -10.06 2.63
C GLU A 103 -7.30 -11.10 2.76
N LYS A 104 -7.34 -12.10 1.88
CA LYS A 104 -8.32 -13.21 1.94
C LYS A 104 -8.03 -14.20 3.07
N GLN A 105 -6.86 -14.11 3.71
CA GLN A 105 -6.41 -15.02 4.76
C GLN A 105 -5.85 -14.21 5.93
N SER A 106 -6.59 -14.11 7.04
CA SER A 106 -6.22 -13.24 8.16
C SER A 106 -4.78 -13.46 8.67
N THR A 107 -4.30 -14.70 8.70
CA THR A 107 -2.92 -15.02 9.14
C THR A 107 -1.86 -14.55 8.14
N SER A 108 -2.15 -14.56 6.85
CA SER A 108 -1.25 -14.06 5.81
C SER A 108 -1.17 -12.53 5.88
N LEU A 109 -2.30 -11.85 6.01
CA LEU A 109 -2.33 -10.40 6.18
C LEU A 109 -1.60 -9.93 7.44
N VAL A 110 -1.81 -10.59 8.58
CA VAL A 110 -1.12 -10.26 9.83
C VAL A 110 0.40 -10.38 9.67
N ARG A 111 0.91 -11.42 8.97
CA ARG A 111 2.35 -11.52 8.68
C ARG A 111 2.89 -10.36 7.85
N VAL A 112 2.11 -9.88 6.88
CA VAL A 112 2.50 -8.71 6.07
C VAL A 112 2.58 -7.46 6.95
N LEU A 113 1.59 -7.29 7.84
CA LEU A 113 1.57 -6.17 8.78
C LEU A 113 2.69 -6.27 9.82
N ASP A 114 2.99 -7.44 10.37
CA ASP A 114 4.11 -7.64 11.31
C ASP A 114 5.46 -7.28 10.67
N ALA A 115 5.67 -7.69 9.41
CA ALA A 115 6.86 -7.32 8.66
C ALA A 115 6.91 -5.82 8.39
N ALA A 116 5.80 -5.21 7.99
CA ALA A 116 5.74 -3.77 7.75
C ALA A 116 5.94 -2.94 9.01
N CYS A 117 5.33 -3.33 10.12
CA CYS A 117 5.30 -2.55 11.36
C CYS A 117 6.55 -2.72 12.23
N SER A 118 7.45 -3.66 11.91
CA SER A 118 8.71 -3.89 12.63
C SER A 118 9.91 -3.09 12.09
N VAL A 119 9.71 -2.27 11.06
CA VAL A 119 10.78 -1.46 10.44
C VAL A 119 11.06 -0.16 11.20
N ASP A 120 12.23 0.44 10.96
CA ASP A 120 12.49 1.83 11.34
C ASP A 120 11.72 2.78 10.41
N VAL A 121 10.54 3.20 10.87
CA VAL A 121 9.66 4.10 10.11
C VAL A 121 10.33 5.42 9.74
N SER A 122 11.27 5.92 10.54
CA SER A 122 11.93 7.20 10.27
C SER A 122 12.85 7.09 9.06
N VAL A 123 13.69 6.07 9.03
CA VAL A 123 14.60 5.78 7.90
C VAL A 123 13.79 5.48 6.64
N CYS A 124 12.76 4.65 6.76
CA CYS A 124 11.93 4.27 5.62
C CYS A 124 11.11 5.44 5.06
N ALA A 125 10.51 6.26 5.93
CA ALA A 125 9.77 7.43 5.49
C ALA A 125 10.67 8.45 4.79
N ASP A 126 11.88 8.67 5.28
CA ASP A 126 12.83 9.60 4.66
C ASP A 126 13.31 9.07 3.30
N TYR A 127 13.61 7.77 3.21
CA TYR A 127 13.98 7.13 1.96
C TYR A 127 12.86 7.22 0.91
N LEU A 128 11.63 6.85 1.28
CA LEU A 128 10.49 6.83 0.35
C LEU A 128 10.03 8.25 -0.04
N THR A 129 10.16 9.23 0.85
CA THR A 129 9.92 10.65 0.52
C THR A 129 10.91 11.13 -0.54
N LYS A 130 12.21 10.87 -0.37
CA LYS A 130 13.24 11.19 -1.37
C LYS A 130 13.05 10.42 -2.67
N ALA A 131 12.56 9.18 -2.61
CA ALA A 131 12.21 8.42 -3.81
C ALA A 131 11.04 9.06 -4.56
N ALA A 132 10.02 9.57 -3.86
CA ALA A 132 8.89 10.28 -4.47
C ALA A 132 9.30 11.59 -5.15
N GLU A 133 10.25 12.31 -4.54
CA GLU A 133 10.85 13.52 -5.13
C GLU A 133 11.60 13.19 -6.41
N ARG A 134 12.53 12.22 -6.34
CA ARG A 134 13.30 11.77 -7.51
C ARG A 134 12.41 11.25 -8.64
N LEU A 135 11.34 10.52 -8.31
CA LEU A 135 10.36 10.06 -9.30
C LEU A 135 9.80 11.24 -10.12
N GLY A 136 9.60 12.40 -9.48
CA GLY A 136 9.10 13.62 -10.12
C GLY A 136 10.12 14.38 -10.99
N ASP A 137 11.37 13.96 -11.04
CA ASP A 137 12.41 14.63 -11.81
C ASP A 137 12.30 14.37 -13.32
N ARG A 138 12.71 15.34 -14.14
CA ARG A 138 12.79 15.21 -15.61
C ARG A 138 13.74 14.10 -16.09
N ALA A 139 14.69 13.72 -15.25
CA ALA A 139 15.60 12.61 -15.52
C ALA A 139 14.95 11.23 -15.26
N ASN A 140 13.78 11.19 -14.62
CA ASN A 140 13.06 9.99 -14.22
C ASN A 140 11.67 9.98 -14.86
N CYS A 141 10.59 10.07 -14.06
CA CYS A 141 9.22 9.83 -14.50
C CYS A 141 8.38 11.10 -14.75
N ARG A 142 9.01 12.26 -14.93
CA ARG A 142 8.25 13.51 -15.09
C ARG A 142 7.34 13.49 -16.31
N ALA A 143 7.81 12.95 -17.44
CA ALA A 143 7.02 12.90 -18.66
C ALA A 143 5.75 12.05 -18.47
N GLU A 144 5.88 10.91 -17.79
CA GLU A 144 4.80 9.98 -17.47
C GLU A 144 3.80 10.59 -16.49
N LEU A 145 4.30 11.32 -15.47
CA LEU A 145 3.44 12.08 -14.56
C LEU A 145 2.64 13.16 -15.31
N ASP A 146 3.30 13.93 -16.18
CA ASP A 146 2.66 14.99 -16.95
C ASP A 146 1.63 14.43 -17.95
N GLN A 147 1.84 13.19 -18.44
CA GLN A 147 0.90 12.45 -19.29
C GLN A 147 -0.22 11.74 -18.53
N GLY A 148 -0.21 11.76 -17.19
CA GLY A 148 -1.23 11.09 -16.40
C GLY A 148 -1.09 9.56 -16.37
N GLN A 149 0.13 9.03 -16.54
CA GLN A 149 0.37 7.58 -16.53
C GLN A 149 -0.08 6.98 -15.17
N PRO A 150 -1.09 6.07 -15.14
CA PRO A 150 -1.72 5.65 -13.90
C PRO A 150 -0.80 4.94 -12.89
N ARG A 151 0.07 4.04 -13.35
CA ARG A 151 1.01 3.30 -12.49
C ARG A 151 2.07 4.22 -11.87
N VAL A 152 2.56 5.21 -12.61
CA VAL A 152 3.52 6.20 -12.11
C VAL A 152 2.84 7.14 -11.11
N ILE A 153 1.60 7.55 -11.37
CA ILE A 153 0.79 8.30 -10.39
C ILE A 153 0.58 7.48 -9.12
N GLN A 154 0.16 6.21 -9.23
CA GLN A 154 -0.01 5.31 -8.09
C GLN A 154 1.29 5.17 -7.31
N ALA A 155 2.44 5.03 -8.00
CA ALA A 155 3.74 4.93 -7.37
C ALA A 155 4.06 6.19 -6.56
N GLN A 156 3.93 7.37 -7.16
CA GLN A 156 4.19 8.63 -6.48
C GLN A 156 3.29 8.83 -5.27
N ARG A 157 1.99 8.52 -5.40
CA ARG A 157 1.02 8.62 -4.31
C ARG A 157 1.36 7.69 -3.16
N GLY A 158 1.67 6.43 -3.46
CA GLY A 158 2.07 5.44 -2.46
C GLY A 158 3.34 5.87 -1.72
N LEU A 159 4.38 6.28 -2.44
CA LEU A 159 5.63 6.77 -1.84
C LEU A 159 5.40 7.96 -0.89
N ARG A 160 4.60 8.95 -1.31
CA ARG A 160 4.29 10.14 -0.49
C ARG A 160 3.41 9.82 0.72
N ALA A 161 2.55 8.82 0.60
CA ALA A 161 1.61 8.45 1.65
C ALA A 161 2.21 7.52 2.71
N TYR A 162 3.43 7.00 2.51
CA TYR A 162 4.05 5.97 3.35
C TYR A 162 3.93 6.24 4.84
N ARG A 163 4.42 7.40 5.33
CA ARG A 163 4.44 7.68 6.77
C ARG A 163 3.02 7.67 7.37
N THR A 164 2.06 8.28 6.68
CA THR A 164 0.67 8.36 7.13
C THR A 164 0.03 6.97 7.15
N LEU A 165 0.25 6.18 6.10
CA LEU A 165 -0.36 4.85 5.98
C LEU A 165 0.32 3.81 6.84
N TYR A 166 1.63 3.89 7.06
CA TYR A 166 2.32 3.09 8.06
C TYR A 166 1.66 3.28 9.42
N ALA A 167 1.49 4.54 9.85
CA ALA A 167 0.89 4.82 11.15
C ALA A 167 -0.54 4.26 11.25
N ALA A 168 -1.35 4.40 10.20
CA ALA A 168 -2.72 3.87 10.18
C ALA A 168 -2.78 2.34 10.10
N SER A 169 -1.94 1.69 9.27
CA SER A 169 -1.94 0.23 9.10
C SER A 169 -1.39 -0.51 10.32
N CYS A 170 -0.50 0.13 11.06
CA CYS A 170 0.09 -0.41 12.30
C CYS A 170 -0.71 -0.08 13.56
N LEU A 171 -1.88 0.57 13.45
CA LEU A 171 -2.78 0.70 14.58
C LEU A 171 -3.35 -0.65 14.98
N GLU A 172 -3.38 -0.91 16.28
CA GLU A 172 -4.01 -2.10 16.86
C GLU A 172 -5.04 -1.71 17.91
N GLU A 173 -6.12 -2.48 17.99
CA GLU A 173 -7.13 -2.38 19.04
C GLU A 173 -7.39 -3.77 19.62
N GLY A 174 -6.93 -4.02 20.85
CA GLY A 174 -7.04 -5.32 21.51
C GLY A 174 -6.13 -6.40 20.91
N GLY A 175 -4.93 -6.03 20.43
CA GLY A 175 -3.96 -6.94 19.83
C GLY A 175 -4.31 -7.40 18.41
N VAL A 176 -5.20 -6.67 17.74
CA VAL A 176 -5.59 -6.93 16.35
C VAL A 176 -5.43 -5.65 15.55
N TYR A 177 -4.70 -5.72 14.44
CA TYR A 177 -4.54 -4.60 13.52
C TYR A 177 -5.90 -4.08 13.02
N CYS A 178 -6.09 -2.77 13.11
CA CYS A 178 -7.27 -2.09 12.59
C CYS A 178 -7.43 -2.31 11.08
N PHE A 179 -6.32 -2.38 10.33
CA PHE A 179 -6.37 -2.68 8.90
C PHE A 179 -6.88 -4.09 8.64
N ALA A 180 -6.35 -5.09 9.36
CA ALA A 180 -6.80 -6.47 9.24
C ALA A 180 -8.30 -6.62 9.56
N ARG A 181 -8.79 -5.94 10.59
CA ARG A 181 -10.22 -5.89 10.90
C ARG A 181 -11.04 -5.25 9.79
N SER A 182 -10.52 -4.18 9.17
CA SER A 182 -11.22 -3.44 8.12
C SER A 182 -11.46 -4.26 6.85
N VAL A 183 -10.48 -5.07 6.43
CA VAL A 183 -10.59 -5.90 5.22
C VAL A 183 -11.21 -7.27 5.48
N SER A 184 -11.19 -7.75 6.72
CA SER A 184 -11.85 -9.01 7.11
C SER A 184 -13.37 -8.89 7.22
N ASN A 185 -13.91 -7.66 7.38
CA ASN A 185 -15.35 -7.44 7.44
C ASN A 185 -15.97 -7.36 6.04
N MET A 186 -16.20 -8.52 5.43
CA MET A 186 -16.77 -8.63 4.08
C MET A 186 -18.21 -8.11 3.95
N SER A 187 -18.91 -7.87 5.07
CA SER A 187 -20.28 -7.36 5.07
C SER A 187 -20.36 -5.85 4.91
N ASP A 188 -19.30 -5.12 5.22
CA ASP A 188 -19.22 -3.67 5.04
C ASP A 188 -17.78 -3.23 4.71
N PRO A 189 -17.48 -2.91 3.43
CA PRO A 189 -16.16 -2.48 3.01
C PRO A 189 -15.84 -1.03 3.42
N SER A 190 -16.76 -0.29 4.05
CA SER A 190 -16.58 1.14 4.35
C SER A 190 -15.34 1.43 5.19
N ASN A 191 -14.95 0.50 6.07
CA ASN A 191 -13.75 0.64 6.88
C ASN A 191 -12.46 0.56 6.06
N SER A 192 -12.42 -0.26 5.00
CA SER A 192 -11.22 -0.39 4.18
C SER A 192 -10.99 0.85 3.30
N TYR A 193 -12.07 1.54 2.89
CA TYR A 193 -12.00 2.80 2.16
C TYR A 193 -11.21 3.90 2.88
N LEU A 194 -11.14 3.85 4.22
CA LEU A 194 -10.34 4.79 5.01
C LEU A 194 -8.84 4.74 4.65
N TYR A 195 -8.32 3.58 4.25
CA TYR A 195 -6.88 3.40 3.92
C TYR A 195 -6.51 3.93 2.53
N PHE A 196 -7.50 4.36 1.75
CA PHE A 196 -7.29 4.95 0.44
C PHE A 196 -7.31 6.49 0.47
N ILE A 197 -7.75 7.09 1.58
CA ILE A 197 -7.77 8.55 1.76
C ILE A 197 -6.37 9.16 1.65
N PRO A 198 -5.31 8.62 2.29
CA PRO A 198 -3.96 9.17 2.15
C PRO A 198 -3.38 9.04 0.73
N LEU A 199 -3.95 8.16 -0.09
CA LEU A 199 -3.61 7.98 -1.51
C LEU A 199 -4.37 8.97 -2.42
N GLY A 200 -5.12 9.91 -1.83
CA GLY A 200 -5.85 10.95 -2.55
C GLY A 200 -7.22 10.52 -3.05
N MET A 201 -7.76 9.39 -2.58
CA MET A 201 -9.13 8.98 -2.89
C MET A 201 -10.11 9.60 -1.90
N ALA A 202 -11.25 10.08 -2.38
CA ALA A 202 -12.33 10.51 -1.50
C ALA A 202 -12.98 9.28 -0.86
N LEU A 203 -13.53 9.46 0.34
CA LEU A 203 -14.41 8.46 0.93
C LEU A 203 -15.66 8.34 0.04
N PRO A 204 -16.02 7.15 -0.46
CA PRO A 204 -17.19 6.99 -1.32
C PRO A 204 -18.46 7.47 -0.63
N GLY A 205 -19.31 8.19 -1.37
CA GLY A 205 -20.61 8.63 -0.86
C GLY A 205 -21.47 7.44 -0.42
N GLY A 206 -22.01 7.51 0.79
CA GLY A 206 -22.78 6.42 1.39
C GLY A 206 -21.94 5.39 2.16
N SER A 207 -20.63 5.60 2.31
CA SER A 207 -19.80 4.78 3.21
C SER A 207 -20.31 4.87 4.66
N THR A 208 -20.45 3.73 5.32
CA THR A 208 -20.91 3.59 6.71
C THR A 208 -19.83 2.98 7.61
N PRO A 209 -18.63 3.60 7.74
CA PRO A 209 -17.56 3.02 8.55
C PRO A 209 -18.01 2.84 10.00
N SER A 210 -17.44 1.85 10.66
CA SER A 210 -17.78 1.50 12.04
C SER A 210 -17.35 2.61 13.00
N CYS A 211 -18.21 2.96 13.95
CA CYS A 211 -17.95 4.04 14.91
C CYS A 211 -17.20 3.53 16.15
N ASN A 212 -15.98 3.01 15.96
CA ASN A 212 -15.15 2.40 17.00
C ASN A 212 -13.80 3.13 17.19
N GLY A 213 -12.94 2.59 18.07
CA GLY A 213 -11.61 3.14 18.35
C GLY A 213 -10.76 3.23 17.08
N CYS A 214 -10.65 2.15 16.31
CA CYS A 214 -9.90 2.14 15.05
C CYS A 214 -10.26 3.30 14.12
N THR A 215 -11.55 3.53 13.82
CA THR A 215 -11.95 4.62 12.92
C THR A 215 -11.57 5.99 13.47
N ARG A 216 -11.73 6.20 14.78
CA ARG A 216 -11.35 7.46 15.43
C ARG A 216 -9.84 7.71 15.35
N ASP A 217 -9.04 6.69 15.65
CA ASP A 217 -7.59 6.80 15.71
C ASP A 217 -6.97 6.95 14.31
N ILE A 218 -7.49 6.25 13.31
CA ILE A 218 -7.11 6.45 11.90
C ILE A 218 -7.37 7.90 11.49
N MET A 219 -8.55 8.43 11.80
CA MET A 219 -8.89 9.81 11.46
C MET A 219 -8.07 10.83 12.25
N ASN A 220 -7.64 10.52 13.47
CA ASN A 220 -6.71 11.36 14.23
C ASN A 220 -5.31 11.41 13.58
N ILE A 221 -4.80 10.27 13.08
CA ILE A 221 -3.55 10.21 12.33
C ILE A 221 -3.64 11.06 11.06
N TYR A 222 -4.77 10.97 10.35
CA TYR A 222 -4.98 11.72 9.12
C TYR A 222 -5.10 13.21 9.40
N HIS A 223 -5.86 13.61 10.43
CA HIS A 223 -5.95 14.98 10.91
C HIS A 223 -4.56 15.58 11.14
N ALA A 224 -3.73 14.92 11.96
CA ALA A 224 -2.38 15.36 12.26
C ALA A 224 -1.53 15.48 10.98
N SER A 225 -1.65 14.51 10.08
CA SER A 225 -0.94 14.50 8.80
C SER A 225 -1.33 15.66 7.88
N THR A 226 -2.54 16.21 8.02
CA THR A 226 -2.97 17.34 7.20
C THR A 226 -2.25 18.64 7.54
N ALA A 227 -1.56 18.75 8.69
CA ALA A 227 -0.75 19.91 9.03
C ALA A 227 0.26 20.26 7.92
N ASN A 228 0.76 19.24 7.22
CA ASN A 228 1.48 19.40 5.96
C ASN A 228 0.50 19.42 4.77
N ARG A 229 0.20 20.62 4.26
CA ARG A 229 -0.73 20.82 3.14
C ARG A 229 -0.26 20.25 1.79
N GLY A 230 1.00 19.84 1.67
CA GLY A 230 1.52 19.16 0.47
C GLY A 230 1.15 17.67 0.39
N ARG A 231 0.53 17.10 1.43
CA ARG A 231 0.07 15.70 1.44
C ARG A 231 -1.34 15.57 0.88
N LEU A 232 -1.59 14.53 0.08
CA LEU A 232 -2.89 14.25 -0.56
C LEU A 232 -4.03 14.09 0.44
N VAL A 233 -3.74 13.54 1.63
CA VAL A 233 -4.72 13.41 2.72
C VAL A 233 -5.34 14.76 3.09
N SER A 234 -4.60 15.86 2.99
CA SER A 234 -5.09 17.22 3.30
C SER A 234 -6.24 17.66 2.40
N GLU A 235 -6.28 17.16 1.16
CA GLU A 235 -7.32 17.48 0.18
C GLU A 235 -8.61 16.70 0.42
N LYS A 236 -8.53 15.55 1.10
CA LYS A 236 -9.64 14.59 1.25
C LYS A 236 -10.18 14.48 2.67
N TYR A 237 -9.37 14.86 3.67
CA TYR A 237 -9.66 14.64 5.07
C TYR A 237 -10.96 15.30 5.55
N ALA A 238 -11.13 16.61 5.31
CA ALA A 238 -12.23 17.37 5.90
C ALA A 238 -13.60 16.83 5.42
N GLU A 239 -13.71 16.52 4.12
CA GLU A 239 -14.91 15.92 3.55
C GLU A 239 -15.18 14.53 4.14
N ALA A 240 -14.15 13.67 4.22
CA ALA A 240 -14.29 12.35 4.82
C ALA A 240 -14.71 12.42 6.31
N ALA A 241 -14.13 13.35 7.08
CA ALA A 241 -14.46 13.56 8.48
C ALA A 241 -15.91 14.04 8.67
N GLN A 242 -16.41 14.91 7.79
CA GLN A 242 -17.81 15.33 7.80
C GLN A 242 -18.74 14.14 7.54
N GLN A 243 -18.45 13.33 6.51
CA GLN A 243 -19.24 12.14 6.21
C GLN A 243 -19.25 11.15 7.39
N ILE A 244 -18.10 10.91 8.03
CA ILE A 244 -18.00 10.05 9.21
C ILE A 244 -18.83 10.61 10.37
N ASN A 245 -18.81 11.92 10.63
CA ASN A 245 -19.62 12.53 11.70
C ASN A 245 -21.13 12.45 11.42
N VAL A 246 -21.56 12.42 10.15
CA VAL A 246 -22.97 12.17 9.81
C VAL A 246 -23.40 10.74 10.22
N VAL A 247 -22.51 9.76 10.07
CA VAL A 247 -22.78 8.34 10.40
C VAL A 247 -22.61 8.06 11.90
N CYS A 248 -21.55 8.59 12.50
CA CYS A 248 -21.11 8.25 13.85
C CYS A 248 -21.53 9.23 14.94
N GLY A 249 -22.22 10.30 14.56
CA GLY A 249 -22.65 11.37 15.45
C GLY A 249 -21.71 12.58 15.42
N PRO A 250 -22.21 13.75 15.84
CA PRO A 250 -21.45 14.99 15.83
C PRO A 250 -20.17 14.85 16.65
N ASP A 251 -19.10 15.46 16.16
CA ASP A 251 -17.78 15.53 16.81
C ASP A 251 -17.13 14.16 17.10
N PHE A 252 -17.56 13.09 16.43
CA PHE A 252 -16.91 11.78 16.54
C PHE A 252 -15.43 11.86 16.13
N VAL A 253 -15.13 12.61 15.05
CA VAL A 253 -13.79 13.00 14.60
C VAL A 253 -13.73 14.51 14.32
N ASN A 254 -12.54 15.10 14.38
CA ASN A 254 -12.37 16.52 14.12
C ASN A 254 -12.50 16.83 12.61
N ALA A 255 -13.56 17.51 12.19
CA ALA A 255 -13.76 17.83 10.77
C ALA A 255 -12.95 19.05 10.26
N THR A 256 -12.16 19.69 11.13
CA THR A 256 -11.32 20.84 10.78
C THR A 256 -9.90 20.42 10.43
N LEU A 257 -9.10 21.34 9.90
CA LEU A 257 -7.68 21.11 9.68
C LEU A 257 -6.88 21.79 10.80
N PRO A 258 -5.80 21.16 11.31
CA PRO A 258 -4.88 21.80 12.24
C PRO A 258 -4.17 22.97 11.56
N ARG A 259 -3.54 23.84 12.37
CA ARG A 259 -2.68 24.91 11.85
C ARG A 259 -1.64 24.33 10.90
N PRO A 260 -1.37 24.98 9.75
CA PRO A 260 -0.37 24.49 8.81
C PRO A 260 1.01 24.50 9.46
N GLU A 261 1.81 23.47 9.19
CA GLU A 261 3.23 23.48 9.51
C GLU A 261 3.87 24.67 8.80
N SER A 262 4.61 25.49 9.53
CA SER A 262 5.35 26.58 8.91
C SER A 262 6.34 25.97 7.94
N ALA A 263 6.26 26.35 6.65
CA ALA A 263 7.32 26.03 5.72
C ALA A 263 8.62 26.60 6.31
N ALA A 264 9.55 25.73 6.70
CA ALA A 264 10.88 26.18 7.08
C ALA A 264 11.39 27.02 5.92
N PRO A 265 11.89 28.26 6.16
CA PRO A 265 12.41 29.07 5.07
C PRO A 265 13.52 28.25 4.43
N ALA A 266 13.42 28.02 3.12
CA ALA A 266 14.52 27.50 2.34
C ALA A 266 15.74 28.35 2.71
N ALA A 267 16.76 27.72 3.30
CA ALA A 267 18.02 28.36 3.62
C ALA A 267 18.72 28.72 2.30
N GLY A 268 18.20 29.75 1.63
CA GLY A 268 18.82 30.39 0.49
C GLY A 268 20.07 31.04 1.01
N GLY A 269 21.21 30.41 0.75
CA GLY A 269 22.52 30.94 1.05
C GLY A 269 22.65 32.37 0.54
N ARG A 270 22.71 33.32 1.47
CA ARG A 270 23.42 34.57 1.26
C ARG A 270 24.56 34.60 2.24
N CYS A 271 25.71 34.14 1.75
CA CYS A 271 27.00 34.37 2.36
C CYS A 271 27.22 35.89 2.41
N ARG A 272 26.73 36.54 3.46
CA ARG A 272 26.96 37.96 3.71
C ARG A 272 28.39 38.06 4.26
N ARG A 273 29.35 38.33 3.36
CA ARG A 273 30.71 38.71 3.74
C ARG A 273 30.62 39.93 4.64
N VAL A 274 30.81 39.74 5.94
CA VAL A 274 31.07 40.83 6.87
C VAL A 274 32.54 41.20 6.68
N VAL A 275 32.80 42.28 5.95
CA VAL A 275 34.13 42.91 5.93
C VAL A 275 34.27 43.66 7.25
N ALA A 276 35.00 43.09 8.19
CA ALA A 276 35.40 43.78 9.41
C ALA A 276 36.51 44.79 9.06
N VAL A 277 36.19 46.08 9.09
CA VAL A 277 37.19 47.16 9.00
C VAL A 277 37.76 47.35 10.40
N ALA A 278 38.98 46.85 10.63
CA ALA A 278 39.72 47.11 11.86
C ALA A 278 40.32 48.53 11.81
N ALA A 279 39.80 49.43 12.64
CA ALA A 279 40.41 50.74 12.86
C ALA A 279 41.57 50.59 13.86
N VAL A 280 42.80 50.77 13.38
CA VAL A 280 44.01 50.83 14.21
C VAL A 280 44.15 52.28 14.69
N VAL A 281 43.93 52.52 15.98
CA VAL A 281 44.23 53.81 16.63
C VAL A 281 45.68 53.75 17.10
N MET A 282 46.58 54.38 16.35
CA MET A 282 47.95 54.66 16.78
C MET A 282 47.94 55.88 17.70
N PHE A 283 48.12 55.65 19.00
CA PHE A 283 48.47 56.70 19.95
C PHE A 283 49.98 56.98 19.83
N ALA A 284 50.35 58.16 19.34
CA ALA A 284 51.71 58.67 19.39
C ALA A 284 51.76 59.90 20.31
N LEU A 285 52.66 59.85 21.29
CA LEU A 285 52.98 60.90 22.25
C LEU A 285 53.76 62.04 21.59
N THR A 286 53.34 63.28 21.87
CA THR A 286 54.12 64.54 22.00
C THR A 286 53.15 65.58 22.60
N LEU A 287 53.37 66.35 23.67
CA LEU A 287 54.53 66.77 24.45
C LEU A 287 54.29 66.58 25.95
#